data_AF-A0A255DGE6-F1
#
_entry.id   AF-A0A255DGE6-F1
#
_cell.length_a   1.000
_cell.length_b   1.000
_cell.length_c   1.000
_cell.angle_alpha   90.00
_cell.angle_beta   90.00
_cell.angle_gamma   90.00
#
_symmetry.space_group_name_H-M   'P 1'
#
loop_
_entity.id
_entity.type
_entity.pdbx_description
1 polymer ?
#
loop_
_entity_poly.entity_id
_entity_poly.type
_entity_poly.pdbx_seq_one_letter_code
_entity_poly.pdbx_strand_id
1 'polypeptide(L)'
;MVLNVVPEGLAAASAAVEALSARLATIHAAAAPLITAVLPPAGDAVSVQAALTCGAKGSEHTVAASAGVVELGRSGMGVAQSAASYVAGDGLAAASFGGQGVG
;
A
#
# COMPACT_ATOMS: atom_id res chain seq x y z
N MET A 1 -23.55 -16.44 -9.74
CA MET A 1 -22.41 -15.55 -10.03
C MET A 1 -21.16 -16.42 -10.11
N VAL A 2 -20.37 -16.31 -11.17
CA VAL A 2 -19.12 -17.10 -11.36
C VAL A 2 -17.95 -16.13 -11.31
N LEU A 3 -16.91 -16.46 -10.55
CA LEU A 3 -15.72 -15.63 -10.36
C LEU A 3 -14.58 -16.16 -11.23
N ASN A 4 -14.08 -15.34 -12.15
CA ASN A 4 -12.94 -15.68 -13.02
C ASN A 4 -11.66 -15.13 -12.39
N VAL A 5 -11.03 -15.91 -11.51
CA VAL A 5 -9.83 -15.49 -10.77
C VAL A 5 -8.62 -16.30 -11.19
N VAL A 6 -7.48 -15.62 -11.34
CA VAL A 6 -6.18 -16.24 -11.60
C VAL A 6 -5.31 -16.04 -10.35
N PRO A 7 -5.09 -17.09 -9.54
CA PRO A 7 -4.41 -16.94 -8.25
C PRO A 7 -2.97 -16.41 -8.35
N GLU A 8 -2.25 -16.80 -9.40
CA GLU A 8 -0.88 -16.32 -9.67
C GLU A 8 -0.87 -14.81 -9.95
N GLY A 9 -1.90 -14.31 -10.63
CA GLY A 9 -2.08 -12.87 -10.88
C GLY A 9 -2.31 -12.10 -9.59
N LEU A 10 -3.06 -12.66 -8.64
CA LEU A 10 -3.24 -12.07 -7.32
C LEU A 10 -1.94 -12.08 -6.52
N ALA A 11 -1.18 -13.18 -6.52
CA ALA A 11 0.11 -13.26 -5.86
C ALA A 11 1.10 -12.21 -6.41
N ALA A 12 1.19 -12.08 -7.74
CA ALA A 12 2.02 -11.08 -8.40
C ALA A 12 1.57 -9.65 -8.06
N ALA A 13 0.26 -9.38 -8.03
CA ALA A 13 -0.29 -8.08 -7.65
C ALA A 13 0.06 -7.73 -6.19
N SER A 14 -0.03 -8.68 -5.26
CA SER A 14 0.38 -8.48 -3.87
C SER A 14 1.85 -8.11 -3.76
N ALA A 15 2.74 -8.83 -4.45
CA ALA A 15 4.18 -8.53 -4.45
C ALA A 15 4.47 -7.14 -5.04
N ALA A 16 3.76 -6.74 -6.08
CA ALA A 16 3.87 -5.40 -6.65
C ALA A 16 3.42 -4.30 -5.66
N VAL A 17 2.33 -4.54 -4.92
CA VAL A 17 1.85 -3.62 -3.87
C VAL A 17 2.86 -3.50 -2.74
N GLU A 18 3.46 -4.62 -2.29
CA GLU A 18 4.52 -4.60 -1.28
C GLU A 18 5.72 -3.76 -1.73
N ALA A 19 6.24 -4.02 -2.94
CA ALA A 19 7.38 -3.29 -3.50
C ALA A 19 7.08 -1.79 -3.65
N LEU A 20 5.88 -1.43 -4.12
CA LEU A 20 5.45 -0.05 -4.21
C LEU A 20 5.33 0.61 -2.84
N SER A 21 4.76 -0.09 -1.85
CA SER A 21 4.61 0.42 -0.48
C SER A 21 5.96 0.70 0.17
N ALA A 22 6.94 -0.20 0.00
CA ALA A 22 8.30 0.00 0.47
C ALA A 22 8.95 1.23 -0.17
N ARG A 23 8.82 1.37 -1.51
CA ARG A 23 9.33 2.55 -2.22
C ARG A 23 8.68 3.84 -1.74
N LEU A 24 7.37 3.85 -1.52
CA LEU A 24 6.66 5.00 -0.98
C LEU A 24 7.16 5.32 0.43
N ALA A 25 7.30 4.34 1.31
CA ALA A 25 7.82 4.54 2.66
C ALA A 25 9.21 5.22 2.65
N THR A 26 10.12 4.73 1.81
CA THR A 26 11.46 5.31 1.66
C THR A 26 11.41 6.76 1.17
N ILE A 27 10.63 7.05 0.13
CA ILE A 27 10.56 8.40 -0.45
C ILE A 27 9.93 9.38 0.53
N HIS A 28 8.85 9.01 1.22
CA HIS A 28 8.21 9.88 2.20
C HIS A 28 9.11 10.13 3.41
N ALA A 29 9.84 9.12 3.89
CA ALA A 29 10.81 9.30 4.97
C ALA A 29 11.94 10.27 4.56
N ALA A 30 12.43 10.18 3.32
CA ALA A 30 13.45 11.09 2.80
C ALA A 30 12.92 12.53 2.64
N ALA A 31 11.66 12.70 2.26
CA ALA A 31 11.03 14.01 2.05
C ALA A 31 10.57 14.69 3.36
N ALA A 32 10.26 13.91 4.41
CA ALA A 32 9.72 14.41 5.68
C ALA A 32 10.49 15.61 6.28
N PRO A 33 11.82 15.60 6.42
CA PRO A 33 12.53 16.76 6.98
C PRO A 33 12.46 18.00 6.08
N LEU A 34 12.39 17.82 4.74
CA LEU A 34 12.35 18.93 3.80
C LEU A 34 11.04 19.72 3.86
N ILE A 35 9.93 19.01 4.11
CA ILE A 35 8.60 19.62 4.10
C ILE A 35 8.12 20.04 5.49
N THR A 36 8.75 19.55 6.56
CA THR A 36 8.37 19.91 7.95
C THR A 36 9.26 20.99 8.56
N ALA A 37 10.53 21.08 8.16
CA ALA A 37 11.50 22.05 8.70
C ALA A 37 11.67 23.29 7.79
N VAL A 38 10.55 23.92 7.41
CA VAL A 38 10.57 25.09 6.52
C VAL A 38 11.05 26.33 7.27
N LEU A 39 12.11 26.97 6.75
CA LEU A 39 12.65 28.21 7.28
C LEU A 39 11.98 29.42 6.62
N PRO A 40 11.70 30.51 7.38
CA PRO A 40 11.16 31.72 6.81
C PRO A 40 12.20 32.44 5.94
N PRO A 41 11.79 32.99 4.77
CA PRO A 41 12.71 33.71 3.88
C PRO A 41 13.13 35.08 4.44
N ALA A 42 12.36 35.66 5.36
CA ALA A 42 12.64 36.91 6.05
C ALA A 42 12.05 36.91 7.47
N GLY A 43 12.43 37.89 8.30
CA GLY A 43 11.99 37.99 9.70
C GLY A 43 10.66 38.69 9.93
N ASP A 44 9.97 39.13 8.88
CA ASP A 44 8.65 39.74 9.02
C ASP A 44 7.58 38.71 9.41
N ALA A 45 6.48 39.18 10.01
CA ALA A 45 5.44 38.31 10.54
C ALA A 45 4.78 37.43 9.46
N VAL A 46 4.67 37.91 8.21
CA VAL A 46 4.06 37.14 7.11
C VAL A 46 4.97 35.99 6.70
N SER A 47 6.27 36.26 6.55
CA SER A 47 7.28 35.23 6.24
C SER A 47 7.34 34.14 7.30
N VAL A 48 7.33 34.51 8.59
CA VAL A 48 7.31 33.55 9.71
C VAL A 48 6.04 32.72 9.70
N GLN A 49 4.87 33.35 9.57
CA GLN A 49 3.60 32.64 9.58
C GLN A 49 3.46 31.69 8.38
N ALA A 50 3.94 32.09 7.20
CA ALA A 50 3.92 31.25 6.01
C ALA A 50 4.79 30.00 6.17
N ALA A 51 6.00 30.14 6.73
CA ALA A 51 6.90 29.01 7.00
C ALA A 51 6.29 28.02 8.01
N LEU A 52 5.71 28.52 9.11
CA LEU A 52 5.03 27.69 10.11
C LEU A 52 3.84 26.93 9.52
N THR A 53 3.02 27.61 8.71
CA THR A 53 1.86 26.98 8.07
C THR A 53 2.29 25.92 7.05
N CYS A 54 3.35 26.19 6.29
CA CYS A 54 3.91 25.23 5.34
C CYS A 54 4.44 23.98 6.05
N GLY A 55 5.22 24.15 7.14
CA GLY A 55 5.72 23.03 7.95
C GLY A 55 4.60 22.21 8.62
N ALA A 56 3.54 22.87 9.08
CA ALA A 56 2.36 22.19 9.61
C ALA A 56 1.66 21.34 8.54
N LYS A 57 1.48 21.88 7.32
CA LYS A 57 0.96 21.11 6.18
C LYS A 57 1.86 19.96 5.76
N GLY A 58 3.17 20.15 5.79
CA GLY A 58 4.13 19.07 5.61
C GLY A 58 3.94 17.96 6.64
N SER A 59 3.70 18.31 7.90
CA SER A 59 3.47 17.35 8.99
C SER A 59 2.16 16.59 8.85
N GLU A 60 1.08 17.27 8.45
CA GLU A 60 -0.19 16.60 8.11
C GLU A 60 0.01 15.60 6.96
N HIS A 61 0.78 15.98 5.94
CA HIS A 61 1.08 15.11 4.80
C HIS A 61 1.91 13.88 5.18
N THR A 62 2.93 14.01 6.02
CA THR A 62 3.75 12.84 6.46
C THR A 62 2.91 11.84 7.24
N VAL A 63 1.99 12.30 8.08
CA VAL A 63 1.04 11.43 8.79
C VAL A 63 0.13 10.72 7.78
N ALA A 64 -0.48 11.44 6.85
CA ALA A 64 -1.35 10.85 5.83
C ALA A 64 -0.60 9.82 4.95
N ALA A 65 0.64 10.13 4.55
CA ALA A 65 1.47 9.21 3.78
C ALA A 65 1.81 7.94 4.55
N SER A 66 2.18 8.04 5.83
CA SER A 66 2.47 6.87 6.66
C SER A 66 1.23 5.98 6.85
N ALA A 67 0.05 6.58 7.07
CA ALA A 67 -1.22 5.85 7.14
C ALA A 67 -1.53 5.13 5.81
N GLY A 68 -1.31 5.80 4.67
CA GLY A 68 -1.46 5.20 3.35
C GLY A 68 -0.55 3.99 3.11
N VAL A 69 0.72 4.07 3.52
CA VAL A 69 1.66 2.93 3.44
C VAL A 69 1.18 1.74 4.26
N VAL A 70 0.68 1.98 5.48
CA VAL A 70 0.11 0.92 6.34
C VAL A 70 -1.11 0.27 5.69
N GLU A 71 -1.99 1.07 5.09
CA GLU A 71 -3.20 0.58 4.43
C GLU A 71 -2.89 -0.24 3.18
N LEU A 72 -1.93 0.21 2.37
CA LEU A 72 -1.44 -0.54 1.21
C LEU A 72 -0.83 -1.87 1.62
N GLY A 73 -0.03 -1.91 2.70
CA GLY A 73 0.51 -3.15 3.25
C GLY A 73 -0.59 -4.14 3.65
N ARG A 74 -1.64 -3.66 4.34
CA ARG A 74 -2.78 -4.50 4.71
C ARG A 74 -3.57 -4.98 3.49
N SER A 75 -3.74 -4.12 2.51
CA SER A 75 -4.41 -4.46 1.25
C SER A 75 -3.64 -5.52 0.46
N GLY A 76 -2.32 -5.37 0.34
CA GLY A 76 -1.44 -6.38 -0.28
C GLY A 76 -1.57 -7.74 0.40
N MET A 77 -1.48 -7.77 1.73
CA MET A 77 -1.72 -8.98 2.53
C MET A 77 -3.08 -9.63 2.24
N GLY A 78 -4.16 -8.83 2.15
CA GLY A 78 -5.49 -9.33 1.80
C GLY A 78 -5.56 -9.94 0.39
N VAL A 79 -4.83 -9.37 -0.57
CA VAL A 79 -4.71 -9.92 -1.93
C VAL A 79 -3.92 -11.24 -1.92
N ALA A 80 -2.82 -11.33 -1.17
CA ALA A 80 -2.07 -12.59 -1.00
C ALA A 80 -2.91 -13.69 -0.35
N GLN A 81 -3.68 -13.35 0.69
CA GLN A 81 -4.62 -14.28 1.34
C GLN A 81 -5.69 -14.75 0.36
N SER A 82 -6.20 -13.85 -0.47
CA SER A 82 -7.15 -14.20 -1.53
C SER A 82 -6.53 -15.16 -2.54
N ALA A 83 -5.29 -14.90 -2.99
CA ALA A 83 -4.55 -15.80 -3.87
C ALA A 83 -4.45 -17.21 -3.28
N ALA A 84 -4.03 -17.32 -2.02
CA ALA A 84 -3.92 -18.61 -1.33
C ALA A 84 -5.27 -19.33 -1.20
N SER A 85 -6.34 -18.58 -0.92
CA SER A 85 -7.70 -19.12 -0.84
C SER A 85 -8.18 -19.71 -2.17
N TYR A 86 -7.94 -19.01 -3.29
CA TYR A 86 -8.30 -19.51 -4.61
C TYR A 86 -7.44 -20.72 -5.02
N VAL A 87 -6.12 -20.73 -4.77
CA VAL A 87 -5.28 -21.92 -5.00
C VAL A 87 -5.82 -23.13 -4.24
N ALA A 88 -6.14 -22.97 -2.96
CA ALA A 88 -6.67 -24.05 -2.14
C ALA A 88 -8.05 -24.53 -2.63
N GLY A 89 -8.93 -23.60 -2.98
CA GLY A 89 -10.26 -23.90 -3.51
C GLY A 89 -10.21 -24.64 -4.84
N ASP A 90 -9.36 -24.19 -5.76
CA ASP A 90 -9.16 -24.83 -7.07
C ASP A 90 -8.59 -26.25 -6.91
N GLY A 91 -7.66 -26.44 -5.98
CA GLY A 91 -7.13 -27.77 -5.64
C GLY A 91 -8.18 -28.73 -5.08
N LEU A 92 -9.04 -28.25 -4.17
CA LEU A 92 -10.15 -29.05 -3.61
C LEU A 92 -11.19 -29.40 -4.68
N ALA A 93 -11.52 -28.45 -5.57
CA ALA A 93 -12.42 -28.69 -6.69
C ALA A 93 -11.84 -29.74 -7.64
N ALA A 94 -10.56 -29.61 -8.02
CA ALA A 94 -9.87 -30.57 -8.88
C ALA A 94 -9.86 -31.98 -8.26
N ALA A 95 -9.59 -32.12 -6.96
CA ALA A 95 -9.65 -33.41 -6.27
C ALA A 95 -11.07 -34.02 -6.26
N SER A 96 -12.09 -33.18 -6.04
CA SER A 96 -13.49 -33.61 -5.94
C SER A 96 -14.07 -34.08 -7.27
N PHE A 97 -13.72 -33.41 -8.37
CA PHE A 97 -14.19 -33.78 -9.71
C PHE A 97 -13.26 -34.79 -10.42
N GLY A 98 -11.96 -34.76 -10.15
CA GLY A 98 -10.99 -35.72 -10.67
C GLY A 98 -11.19 -37.14 -10.13
N GLY A 99 -11.68 -37.28 -8.90
CA GLY A 99 -12.07 -38.58 -8.32
C GLY A 99 -13.36 -39.18 -8.90
N GLN A 100 -14.19 -38.39 -9.59
CA GLN A 100 -15.44 -38.86 -10.20
C GLN A 100 -15.31 -39.21 -11.70
N GLY A 101 -14.14 -38.98 -12.31
CA GLY A 101 -13.85 -39.27 -13.72
C GLY A 101 -13.15 -40.61 -13.99
N VAL A 102 -13.07 -41.51 -13.00
CA VAL A 102 -12.55 -42.87 -13.16
C VAL A 102 -13.61 -43.86 -12.71
N GLY A 103 -14.45 -44.28 -13.66
CA GLY A 103 -15.50 -45.27 -13.50
C GLY A 103 -16.11 -45.61 -14.86
#